data_AF-A0A2Z6M7Y8-F1
#
_entry.id   AF-A0A2Z6M7Y8-F1
#
_cell.length_a   1.000
_cell.length_b   1.000
_cell.length_c   1.000
_cell.angle_alpha   90.00
_cell.angle_beta   90.00
_cell.angle_gamma   90.00
#
_symmetry.space_group_name_H-M   'P 1'
#
loop_
_entity.id
_entity.type
_entity.pdbx_description
1 polymer ?
#
loop_
_entity_poly.entity_id
_entity_poly.type
_entity_poly.pdbx_seq_one_letter_code
_entity_poly.pdbx_strand_id
1 'polypeptide(L)'
;MLSSHHVDTVVTFNHDLRFLVLQDISNSSFMIAKRSHEDDGAHIIEKLDEAYQVLLGRLEHEQHKLQTNTDLSAYADSLASCCLSTPELLCQKSVSEGWQDTFPPADATSLFWDMELLMEFSSVPLDKLEGLHQVVGRLSYLLDSALKFSLSFSSRPPQMFSPHQKISWTLNAWTSMDAVNMKIASFILEMWFNWHESLWACFPDFVKSFSKIEGFDNISIALPHMLIQPVCASTVLQITESSHAIKEFWVQCLKCRVSLSNLWNCSHPGAYLPKFLLSAARALFQQIIYAHRKSFDADQYVAIKYNFSSFERNMATEESIHLVSTLVASSRHHRLKNSVNKFIVPLLRELYLHSTTADFNFNYTIGCAWAHIGALRIYLLLSYNEVDPAMKYYCKYTQLEETISSLELEIQVRKECGYLAGQFLTVEADKRKAERLEKLQAERKKLQRKIVFRSESWKYKRLMNECDEFLKHVAALDVLVGNVEAEDLQQVIDRSHSWQETAMCFINRLTDEYMAYNDIIQPIQVAVYEMKFGLSLVLSSTLEKEYLRKVGHENINLIMEMIYVLMRFPRAASCKFISVEYVGLDLHPSYKLDFGTDFHLNMDLMKRLVTLSSVVSTDK
;
A
#
# COMPACT_ATOMS: atom_id res chain seq x y z
N MET A 1 -30.98 22.54 -12.59
CA MET A 1 -30.31 22.60 -11.27
C MET A 1 -29.33 21.44 -11.20
N LEU A 2 -28.04 21.74 -11.10
CA LEU A 2 -27.00 20.73 -10.86
C LEU A 2 -27.27 20.09 -9.50
N SER A 3 -27.20 18.76 -9.40
CA SER A 3 -27.29 18.11 -8.08
C SER A 3 -26.04 18.47 -7.27
N SER A 4 -26.21 18.88 -6.00
CA SER A 4 -25.10 19.28 -5.12
C SER A 4 -23.98 18.24 -5.09
N HIS A 5 -24.36 16.96 -5.08
CA HIS A 5 -23.44 15.83 -5.07
C HIS A 5 -22.47 15.78 -6.26
N HIS A 6 -22.86 16.27 -7.44
CA HIS A 6 -21.98 16.24 -8.62
C HIS A 6 -20.93 17.35 -8.57
N VAL A 7 -21.33 18.53 -8.08
CA VAL A 7 -20.40 19.64 -7.86
C VAL A 7 -19.36 19.22 -6.82
N ASP A 8 -19.78 18.57 -5.73
CA ASP A 8 -18.88 18.07 -4.69
C ASP A 8 -17.86 17.07 -5.24
N THR A 9 -18.32 16.14 -6.09
CA THR A 9 -17.44 15.15 -6.73
C THR A 9 -16.40 15.82 -7.62
N VAL A 10 -16.81 16.77 -8.48
CA VAL A 10 -15.87 17.48 -9.38
C VAL A 10 -14.86 18.32 -8.61
N VAL A 11 -15.29 18.99 -7.54
CA VAL A 11 -14.41 19.80 -6.68
C VAL A 11 -13.36 18.94 -5.98
N THR A 12 -13.70 17.72 -5.54
CA THR A 12 -12.74 16.83 -4.88
C THR A 12 -11.56 16.42 -5.76
N PHE A 13 -11.70 16.54 -7.08
CA PHE A 13 -10.64 16.26 -8.05
C PHE A 13 -9.90 17.51 -8.54
N ASN A 14 -10.20 18.69 -7.99
CA ASN A 14 -9.43 19.88 -8.26
C ASN A 14 -7.98 19.68 -7.81
N HIS A 15 -7.04 19.90 -8.73
CA HIS A 15 -5.61 19.68 -8.51
C HIS A 15 -5.09 20.44 -7.28
N ASP A 16 -5.35 21.75 -7.21
CA ASP A 16 -4.84 22.60 -6.12
C ASP A 16 -5.41 22.18 -4.76
N LEU A 17 -6.70 21.84 -4.70
CA LEU A 17 -7.34 21.35 -3.48
C LEU A 17 -6.72 20.03 -3.00
N ARG A 18 -6.46 19.08 -3.89
CA ARG A 18 -5.84 17.80 -3.52
C ARG A 18 -4.43 17.99 -2.96
N PHE A 19 -3.67 18.92 -3.52
CA PHE A 19 -2.34 19.28 -3.01
C PHE A 19 -2.42 19.96 -1.63
N LEU A 20 -3.34 20.88 -1.43
CA LEU A 20 -3.56 21.54 -0.13
C LEU A 20 -3.95 20.52 0.94
N VAL A 21 -4.93 19.67 0.66
CA VAL A 21 -5.37 18.60 1.58
C VAL A 21 -4.22 17.68 1.96
N LEU A 22 -3.39 17.26 0.99
CA LEU A 22 -2.22 16.44 1.28
C LEU A 22 -1.22 17.17 2.18
N GLN A 23 -0.95 18.45 1.91
CA GLN A 23 -0.03 19.25 2.71
C GLN A 23 -0.51 19.37 4.15
N ASP A 24 -1.80 19.64 4.37
CA ASP A 24 -2.36 19.79 5.72
C ASP A 24 -2.40 18.46 6.50
N ILE A 25 -2.78 17.35 5.85
CA ILE A 25 -2.71 16.01 6.45
C ILE A 25 -1.27 15.65 6.84
N SER A 26 -0.32 15.96 5.97
CA SER A 26 1.09 15.68 6.23
C SER A 26 1.65 16.59 7.34
N ASN A 27 1.28 17.86 7.34
CA ASN A 27 1.74 18.85 8.31
C ASN A 27 1.15 18.60 9.70
N SER A 28 -0.13 18.27 9.80
CA SER A 28 -0.78 17.90 11.07
C SER A 28 -0.05 16.73 11.76
N SER A 29 0.37 15.73 10.99
CA SER A 29 1.18 14.61 11.49
C SER A 29 2.52 15.09 12.10
N PHE A 30 3.22 16.02 11.44
CA PHE A 30 4.47 16.60 11.96
C PHE A 30 4.25 17.50 13.18
N MET A 31 3.17 18.29 13.19
CA MET A 31 2.82 19.18 14.31
C MET A 31 2.50 18.39 15.58
N ILE A 32 1.74 17.29 15.44
CA ILE A 32 1.46 16.37 16.55
C ILE A 32 2.75 15.73 17.06
N ALA A 33 3.66 15.34 16.16
CA ALA A 33 4.97 14.79 16.54
C ALA A 33 5.91 15.83 17.19
N LYS A 34 5.77 17.11 16.83
CA LYS A 34 6.59 18.24 17.31
C LYS A 34 6.06 18.89 18.59
N ARG A 35 5.10 18.27 19.30
CA ARG A 35 4.64 18.64 20.67
C ARG A 35 5.74 18.58 21.76
N SER A 36 6.99 18.80 21.36
CA SER A 36 8.19 18.31 22.00
C SER A 36 8.96 19.37 22.78
N HIS A 37 8.73 20.68 22.59
CA HIS A 37 9.56 21.66 23.28
C HIS A 37 8.87 22.72 24.16
N GLU A 38 7.91 23.53 23.71
CA GLU A 38 7.50 24.69 24.53
C GLU A 38 6.03 25.14 24.40
N ASP A 39 5.25 24.56 23.47
CA ASP A 39 3.91 25.06 23.16
C ASP A 39 2.81 24.34 23.96
N ASP A 40 1.93 25.13 24.57
CA ASP A 40 0.66 24.66 25.13
C ASP A 40 -0.14 23.95 24.04
N GLY A 41 -0.70 22.77 24.36
CA GLY A 41 -1.47 21.97 23.42
C GLY A 41 -2.66 22.71 22.79
N ALA A 42 -3.09 23.83 23.37
CA ALA A 42 -4.10 24.74 22.83
C ALA A 42 -3.65 25.36 21.49
N HIS A 43 -2.40 25.83 21.38
CA HIS A 43 -1.90 26.48 20.17
C HIS A 43 -1.80 25.53 18.96
N ILE A 44 -1.58 24.23 19.20
CA ILE A 44 -1.60 23.22 18.13
C ILE A 44 -3.03 22.97 17.65
N ILE A 45 -4.00 22.92 18.56
CA ILE A 45 -5.42 22.74 18.21
C ILE A 45 -5.93 23.95 17.43
N GLU A 46 -5.58 25.15 17.85
CA GLU A 46 -5.91 26.39 17.12
C GLU A 46 -5.34 26.37 15.70
N LYS A 47 -4.06 26.00 15.52
CA LYS A 47 -3.46 25.88 14.17
C LYS A 47 -4.11 24.81 13.30
N LEU A 48 -4.57 23.70 13.89
CA LEU A 48 -5.28 22.66 13.14
C LEU A 48 -6.68 23.14 12.74
N ASP A 49 -7.37 23.87 13.62
CA ASP A 49 -8.65 24.48 13.30
C ASP A 49 -8.50 25.56 12.23
N GLU A 50 -7.48 26.43 12.32
CA GLU A 50 -7.15 27.40 11.26
C GLU A 50 -6.95 26.74 9.91
N ALA A 51 -6.15 25.67 9.83
CA ALA A 51 -5.94 24.91 8.60
C ALA A 51 -7.24 24.31 8.07
N TYR A 52 -8.06 23.73 8.95
CA TYR A 52 -9.38 23.21 8.61
C TYR A 52 -10.30 24.30 8.04
N GLN A 53 -10.38 25.47 8.68
CA GLN A 53 -11.20 26.59 8.20
C GLN A 53 -10.72 27.13 6.84
N VAL A 54 -9.40 27.16 6.60
CA VAL A 54 -8.82 27.57 5.31
C VAL A 54 -9.21 26.59 4.20
N LEU A 55 -9.09 25.29 4.46
CA LEU A 55 -9.50 24.25 3.51
C LEU A 55 -11.01 24.33 3.21
N LEU A 56 -11.82 24.52 4.25
CA LEU A 56 -13.27 24.59 4.14
C LEU A 56 -13.70 25.83 3.35
N GLY A 57 -13.11 26.99 3.62
CA GLY A 57 -13.35 28.20 2.84
C GLY A 57 -12.89 28.08 1.39
N ARG A 58 -11.79 27.37 1.10
CA ARG A 58 -11.34 27.12 -0.27
C ARG A 58 -12.27 26.15 -1.01
N LEU A 59 -12.75 25.11 -0.32
CA LEU A 59 -13.72 24.16 -0.85
C LEU A 59 -15.03 24.88 -1.24
N GLU A 60 -15.57 25.69 -0.32
CA GLU A 60 -16.78 26.49 -0.56
C GLU A 60 -16.58 27.48 -1.73
N HIS A 61 -15.40 28.10 -1.83
CA HIS A 61 -15.08 28.99 -2.93
C HIS A 61 -15.08 28.30 -4.30
N GLU A 62 -14.44 27.13 -4.42
CA GLU A 62 -14.43 26.37 -5.68
C GLU A 62 -15.83 25.79 -6.00
N GLN A 63 -16.59 25.36 -4.99
CA GLN A 63 -18.00 24.97 -5.17
C GLN A 63 -18.84 26.14 -5.71
N HIS A 64 -18.71 27.33 -5.14
CA HIS A 64 -19.43 28.51 -5.60
C HIS A 64 -19.03 28.92 -7.02
N LYS A 65 -17.73 28.91 -7.35
CA LYS A 65 -17.22 29.22 -8.68
C LYS A 65 -17.81 28.30 -9.76
N LEU A 66 -17.92 27.01 -9.48
CA LEU A 66 -18.54 26.03 -10.38
C LEU A 66 -20.05 26.22 -10.51
N GLN A 67 -20.72 26.68 -9.46
CA GLN A 67 -22.16 26.97 -9.50
C GLN A 67 -22.47 28.24 -10.31
N THR A 68 -21.61 29.26 -10.26
CA THR A 68 -21.81 30.55 -10.96
C THR A 68 -21.42 30.50 -12.44
N ASN A 69 -20.48 29.64 -12.83
CA ASN A 69 -20.06 29.47 -14.23
C ASN A 69 -20.98 28.49 -14.98
N THR A 70 -22.21 28.92 -15.29
CA THR A 70 -23.20 28.06 -15.98
C THR A 70 -23.40 28.38 -17.48
N ASP A 71 -22.56 29.23 -18.10
CA ASP A 71 -22.65 29.54 -19.53
C ASP A 71 -21.92 28.49 -20.38
N LEU A 72 -22.60 27.38 -20.64
CA LEU A 72 -22.15 26.28 -21.50
C LEU A 72 -22.15 26.62 -23.01
N SER A 73 -22.69 27.78 -23.41
CA SER A 73 -22.89 28.15 -24.82
C SER A 73 -21.64 28.69 -25.53
N ALA A 74 -20.66 29.21 -24.79
CA ALA A 74 -19.46 29.82 -25.37
C ALA A 74 -18.28 28.84 -25.58
N TYR A 75 -18.39 27.60 -25.09
CA TYR A 75 -17.26 26.65 -25.02
C TYR A 75 -17.16 25.67 -26.19
N ALA A 76 -18.18 25.58 -27.04
CA ALA A 76 -18.15 24.73 -28.23
C ALA A 76 -17.07 25.18 -29.25
N ASP A 77 -16.66 26.44 -29.22
CA ASP A 77 -15.73 27.02 -30.19
C ASP A 77 -14.25 26.90 -29.79
N SER A 78 -13.94 26.43 -28.57
CA SER A 78 -12.58 26.29 -28.02
C SER A 78 -12.04 24.85 -28.08
N LEU A 79 -12.40 24.09 -29.12
CA LEU A 79 -11.99 22.68 -29.29
C LEU A 79 -10.53 22.49 -29.77
N ALA A 80 -9.74 23.57 -29.86
CA ALA A 80 -8.37 23.53 -30.41
C ALA A 80 -7.32 22.91 -29.46
N SER A 81 -7.58 22.83 -28.16
CA SER A 81 -6.70 22.15 -27.21
C SER A 81 -7.23 20.73 -26.93
N CYS A 82 -6.43 19.71 -27.26
CA CYS A 82 -6.89 18.32 -27.32
C CYS A 82 -7.14 17.64 -25.96
N CYS A 83 -6.82 18.28 -24.83
CA CYS A 83 -6.76 17.63 -23.51
C CYS A 83 -7.35 18.45 -22.34
N LEU A 84 -7.95 19.62 -22.58
CA LEU A 84 -8.51 20.44 -21.48
C LEU A 84 -9.99 20.09 -21.25
N SER A 85 -10.26 19.34 -20.19
CA SER A 85 -11.59 19.27 -19.57
C SER A 85 -11.74 20.50 -18.68
N THR A 86 -12.63 21.42 -19.05
CA THR A 86 -12.99 22.50 -18.13
C THR A 86 -13.83 21.93 -16.99
N PRO A 87 -13.56 22.30 -15.73
CA PRO A 87 -14.31 21.82 -14.56
C PRO A 87 -15.84 21.99 -14.72
N GLU A 88 -16.27 23.03 -15.44
CA GLU A 88 -17.67 23.33 -15.75
C GLU A 88 -18.35 22.25 -16.61
N LEU A 89 -17.60 21.57 -17.49
CA LEU A 89 -18.11 20.50 -18.36
C LEU A 89 -18.35 19.20 -17.57
N LEU A 90 -17.54 18.95 -16.54
CA LEU A 90 -17.63 17.78 -15.66
C LEU A 90 -18.86 17.83 -14.74
N CYS A 91 -19.49 19.00 -14.58
CA CYS A 91 -20.73 19.15 -13.82
C CYS A 91 -21.94 18.46 -14.50
N GLN A 92 -21.86 18.15 -15.80
CA GLN A 92 -22.88 17.34 -16.47
C GLN A 92 -22.72 15.86 -16.13
N LYS A 93 -23.80 15.22 -15.64
CA LYS A 93 -23.81 13.81 -15.20
C LYS A 93 -23.16 12.84 -16.18
N SER A 94 -23.56 12.87 -17.46
CA SER A 94 -23.01 11.98 -18.49
C SER A 94 -21.52 12.18 -18.76
N VAL A 95 -21.00 13.39 -18.54
CA VAL A 95 -19.57 13.71 -18.70
C VAL A 95 -18.80 13.29 -17.46
N SER A 96 -19.36 13.53 -16.27
CA SER A 96 -18.77 13.12 -14.99
C SER A 96 -18.59 11.60 -14.92
N GLU A 97 -19.68 10.85 -15.18
CA GLU A 97 -19.66 9.39 -15.25
C GLU A 97 -18.68 8.93 -16.34
N GLY A 98 -18.70 9.59 -17.49
CA GLY A 98 -17.81 9.22 -18.58
C GLY A 98 -16.33 9.51 -18.32
N TRP A 99 -16.03 10.54 -17.56
CA TRP A 99 -14.67 10.87 -17.14
C TRP A 99 -14.17 9.90 -16.07
N GLN A 100 -15.03 9.46 -15.14
CA GLN A 100 -14.69 8.44 -14.14
C GLN A 100 -14.30 7.10 -14.78
N ASP A 101 -14.91 6.74 -15.90
CA ASP A 101 -14.54 5.53 -16.66
C ASP A 101 -13.07 5.55 -17.16
N THR A 102 -12.43 6.73 -17.20
CA THR A 102 -11.05 6.89 -17.69
C THR A 102 -9.97 6.80 -16.60
N PHE A 103 -10.37 6.68 -15.32
CA PHE A 103 -9.43 6.60 -14.18
C PHE A 103 -8.62 5.30 -14.09
N PRO A 104 -9.14 4.10 -14.39
CA PRO A 104 -8.41 2.86 -14.08
C PRO A 104 -7.00 2.77 -14.69
N PRO A 105 -6.73 3.21 -15.95
CA PRO A 105 -5.37 3.29 -16.47
C PRO A 105 -4.45 4.26 -15.70
N ALA A 106 -4.97 5.40 -15.26
CA ALA A 106 -4.22 6.38 -14.47
C ALA A 106 -3.94 5.85 -13.05
N ASP A 107 -4.91 5.17 -12.44
CA ASP A 107 -4.74 4.50 -11.16
C ASP A 107 -3.69 3.38 -11.24
N ALA A 108 -3.65 2.64 -12.35
CA ALA A 108 -2.66 1.58 -12.57
C ALA A 108 -1.25 2.16 -12.66
N THR A 109 -1.11 3.29 -13.32
CA THR A 109 0.17 4.01 -13.41
C THR A 109 0.58 4.57 -12.04
N SER A 110 -0.35 5.16 -11.30
CA SER A 110 -0.09 5.64 -9.93
C SER A 110 0.39 4.50 -9.02
N LEU A 111 -0.26 3.34 -9.08
CA LEU A 111 0.14 2.16 -8.32
C LEU A 111 1.53 1.64 -8.74
N PHE A 112 1.86 1.73 -10.02
CA PHE A 112 3.18 1.32 -10.51
C PHE A 112 4.31 2.23 -10.02
N TRP A 113 4.07 3.55 -9.97
CA TRP A 113 5.03 4.47 -9.35
C TRP A 113 5.32 4.10 -7.88
N ASP A 114 4.29 3.72 -7.12
CA ASP A 114 4.46 3.22 -5.76
C ASP A 114 5.31 1.93 -5.74
N MET A 115 5.12 1.02 -6.71
CA MET A 115 5.93 -0.21 -6.82
C MET A 115 7.41 0.08 -7.05
N GLU A 116 7.75 0.99 -7.97
CA GLU A 116 9.15 1.38 -8.22
C GLU A 116 9.80 1.96 -6.96
N LEU A 117 9.08 2.84 -6.27
CA LEU A 117 9.53 3.42 -5.01
C LEU A 117 9.72 2.35 -3.93
N LEU A 118 8.75 1.47 -3.74
CA LEU A 118 8.80 0.39 -2.75
C LEU A 118 9.91 -0.61 -3.05
N MET A 119 10.22 -0.88 -4.33
CA MET A 119 11.34 -1.75 -4.72
C MET A 119 12.65 -1.19 -4.20
N GLU A 120 12.90 0.09 -4.47
CA GLU A 120 14.15 0.75 -4.10
C GLU A 120 14.24 0.99 -2.58
N PHE A 121 13.15 1.38 -1.93
CA PHE A 121 13.12 1.56 -0.48
C PHE A 121 13.30 0.25 0.28
N SER A 122 12.73 -0.85 -0.20
CA SER A 122 12.82 -2.15 0.47
C SER A 122 14.21 -2.79 0.33
N SER A 123 14.99 -2.37 -0.67
CA SER A 123 16.37 -2.83 -0.88
C SER A 123 17.33 -2.43 0.26
N VAL A 124 16.99 -1.41 1.04
CA VAL A 124 17.79 -0.96 2.19
C VAL A 124 17.34 -1.70 3.45
N PRO A 125 18.21 -2.50 4.09
CA PRO A 125 17.86 -3.14 5.35
C PRO A 125 17.58 -2.09 6.43
N LEU A 126 16.38 -2.11 6.99
CA LEU A 126 15.96 -1.21 8.08
C LEU A 126 16.87 -1.31 9.32
N ASP A 127 17.68 -2.37 9.43
CA ASP A 127 18.62 -2.59 10.53
C ASP A 127 19.99 -1.91 10.34
N LYS A 128 20.32 -1.49 9.11
CA LYS A 128 21.50 -0.70 8.75
C LYS A 128 21.04 0.57 8.02
N LEU A 129 20.79 1.59 8.82
CA LEU A 129 20.34 2.90 8.35
C LEU A 129 21.46 3.76 7.71
N GLU A 130 22.68 3.21 7.64
CA GLU A 130 23.81 3.79 6.92
C GLU A 130 23.51 3.75 5.41
N GLY A 131 23.30 4.91 4.80
CA GLY A 131 23.00 5.04 3.36
C GLY A 131 21.54 5.37 3.03
N LEU A 132 20.62 5.36 4.00
CA LEU A 132 19.21 5.72 3.76
C LEU A 132 19.07 7.13 3.18
N HIS A 133 19.87 8.09 3.67
CA HIS A 133 19.91 9.46 3.14
C HIS A 133 20.26 9.50 1.64
N GLN A 134 21.23 8.69 1.21
CA GLN A 134 21.65 8.64 -0.19
C GLN A 134 20.59 7.99 -1.07
N VAL A 135 19.93 6.92 -0.58
CA VAL A 135 18.83 6.27 -1.30
C VAL A 135 17.65 7.22 -1.47
N VAL A 136 17.18 7.83 -0.38
CA VAL A 136 16.06 8.79 -0.42
C VAL A 136 16.41 10.01 -1.28
N GLY A 137 17.66 10.50 -1.20
CA GLY A 137 18.15 11.57 -2.06
C GLY A 137 18.09 11.24 -3.55
N ARG A 138 18.52 10.03 -3.95
CA ARG A 138 18.40 9.54 -5.34
C ARG A 138 16.95 9.41 -5.81
N LEU A 139 16.04 9.05 -4.92
CA LEU A 139 14.62 8.86 -5.22
C LEU A 139 13.78 10.15 -5.11
N SER A 140 14.37 11.28 -4.74
CA SER A 140 13.65 12.54 -4.54
C SER A 140 12.85 12.99 -5.77
N TYR A 141 13.44 12.91 -6.96
CA TYR A 141 12.76 13.20 -8.22
C TYR A 141 11.62 12.22 -8.52
N LEU A 142 11.82 10.93 -8.21
CA LEU A 142 10.81 9.90 -8.42
C LEU A 142 9.62 10.10 -7.47
N LEU A 143 9.87 10.43 -6.20
CA LEU A 143 8.85 10.79 -5.22
C LEU A 143 8.00 11.99 -5.68
N ASP A 144 8.65 13.06 -6.14
CA ASP A 144 7.96 14.26 -6.62
C ASP A 144 7.13 13.98 -7.88
N SER A 145 7.69 13.20 -8.81
CA SER A 145 7.01 12.81 -10.05
C SER A 145 5.79 11.91 -9.78
N ALA A 146 5.96 10.89 -8.93
CA ALA A 146 4.89 9.99 -8.51
C ALA A 146 3.75 10.75 -7.82
N LEU A 147 4.11 11.70 -6.93
CA LEU A 147 3.15 12.53 -6.22
C LEU A 147 2.36 13.43 -7.16
N LYS A 148 3.06 14.17 -8.04
CA LYS A 148 2.43 15.07 -9.02
C LYS A 148 1.52 14.33 -9.97
N PHE A 149 1.97 13.20 -10.49
CA PHE A 149 1.14 12.38 -11.37
C PHE A 149 -0.12 11.90 -10.65
N SER A 150 0.04 11.30 -9.46
CA SER A 150 -1.07 10.66 -8.75
C SER A 150 -2.14 11.66 -8.30
N LEU A 151 -1.75 12.83 -7.79
CA LEU A 151 -2.72 13.85 -7.39
C LEU A 151 -3.42 14.52 -8.58
N SER A 152 -2.81 14.50 -9.76
CA SER A 152 -3.37 15.15 -10.95
C SER A 152 -4.30 14.24 -11.74
N PHE A 153 -3.98 12.96 -11.86
CA PHE A 153 -4.62 12.06 -12.83
C PHE A 153 -5.31 10.84 -12.21
N SER A 154 -4.89 10.40 -11.03
CA SER A 154 -5.45 9.21 -10.38
C SER A 154 -6.66 9.55 -9.52
N SER A 155 -7.58 8.60 -9.38
CA SER A 155 -8.73 8.66 -8.48
C SER A 155 -8.38 8.42 -7.00
N ARG A 156 -7.17 7.93 -6.70
CA ARG A 156 -6.73 7.55 -5.36
C ARG A 156 -6.74 8.74 -4.38
N PRO A 157 -7.25 8.58 -3.15
CA PRO A 157 -7.41 9.69 -2.23
C PRO A 157 -6.06 10.31 -1.82
N PRO A 158 -5.98 11.65 -1.64
CA PRO A 158 -4.72 12.33 -1.29
C PRO A 158 -4.05 11.78 -0.03
N GLN A 159 -4.82 11.32 0.96
CA GLN A 159 -4.28 10.74 2.20
C GLN A 159 -3.32 9.56 1.97
N MET A 160 -3.52 8.76 0.91
CA MET A 160 -2.64 7.63 0.59
C MET A 160 -1.23 8.07 0.20
N PHE A 161 -1.06 9.32 -0.21
CA PHE A 161 0.23 9.90 -0.61
C PHE A 161 0.90 10.70 0.51
N SER A 162 0.32 10.74 1.72
CA SER A 162 0.97 11.37 2.89
C SER A 162 2.39 10.86 3.13
N PRO A 163 2.70 9.55 3.02
CA PRO A 163 4.06 9.06 3.17
C PRO A 163 5.06 9.67 2.18
N HIS A 164 4.67 9.87 0.91
CA HIS A 164 5.52 10.45 -0.13
C HIS A 164 5.96 11.87 0.26
N GLN A 165 4.98 12.68 0.66
CA GLN A 165 5.21 14.04 1.12
C GLN A 165 6.07 14.08 2.39
N LYS A 166 5.76 13.22 3.36
CA LYS A 166 6.50 13.12 4.63
C LYS A 166 7.96 12.71 4.42
N ILE A 167 8.23 11.77 3.52
CA ILE A 167 9.61 11.36 3.17
C ILE A 167 10.35 12.53 2.52
N SER A 168 9.73 13.22 1.56
CA SER A 168 10.32 14.37 0.88
C SER A 168 10.65 15.52 1.86
N TRP A 169 9.73 15.88 2.75
CA TRP A 169 10.00 16.89 3.79
C TRP A 169 11.07 16.47 4.78
N THR A 170 11.06 15.20 5.19
CA THR A 170 12.07 14.65 6.10
C THR A 170 13.46 14.67 5.45
N LEU A 171 13.56 14.45 4.14
CA LEU A 171 14.79 14.60 3.37
C LEU A 171 15.33 16.04 3.45
N ASN A 172 14.46 17.03 3.25
CA ASN A 172 14.84 18.45 3.32
C ASN A 172 15.23 18.90 4.74
N ALA A 173 14.65 18.27 5.77
CA ALA A 173 14.88 18.58 7.18
C ALA A 173 15.82 17.57 7.88
N TRP A 174 16.64 16.82 7.13
CA TRP A 174 17.41 15.69 7.66
C TRP A 174 18.31 16.04 8.86
N THR A 175 18.94 17.22 8.85
CA THR A 175 19.88 17.66 9.90
C THR A 175 19.20 18.24 11.14
N SER A 176 17.93 18.64 11.04
CA SER A 176 17.19 19.30 12.12
C SER A 176 16.24 18.38 12.87
N MET A 177 16.01 17.16 12.37
CA MET A 177 15.05 16.22 12.93
C MET A 177 15.73 15.09 13.71
N ASP A 178 15.17 14.78 14.89
CA ASP A 178 15.58 13.60 15.64
C ASP A 178 14.99 12.31 15.05
N ALA A 179 15.77 11.22 15.16
CA ALA A 179 15.39 9.86 14.79
C ALA A 179 14.83 9.71 13.36
N VAL A 180 15.36 10.51 12.42
CA VAL A 180 14.97 10.58 10.99
C VAL A 180 14.76 9.20 10.37
N ASN A 181 15.73 8.33 10.59
CA ASN A 181 15.75 6.98 10.06
C ASN A 181 14.53 6.12 10.49
N MET A 182 14.10 6.24 11.75
CA MET A 182 12.93 5.50 12.26
C MET A 182 11.63 6.06 11.69
N LYS A 183 11.56 7.38 11.44
CA LYS A 183 10.39 8.03 10.82
C LYS A 183 10.24 7.59 9.37
N ILE A 184 11.33 7.58 8.60
CA ILE A 184 11.31 7.11 7.21
C ILE A 184 10.91 5.64 7.15
N ALA A 185 11.43 4.80 8.05
CA ALA A 185 10.99 3.42 8.16
C ALA A 185 9.48 3.29 8.39
N SER A 186 8.89 4.10 9.27
CA SER A 186 7.43 4.07 9.48
C SER A 186 6.65 4.55 8.25
N PHE A 187 7.15 5.56 7.54
CA PHE A 187 6.51 6.03 6.31
C PHE A 187 6.57 4.98 5.20
N ILE A 188 7.67 4.23 5.07
CA ILE A 188 7.77 3.11 4.11
C ILE A 188 6.76 2.00 4.45
N LEU A 189 6.55 1.71 5.74
CA LEU A 189 5.52 0.75 6.17
C LEU A 189 4.11 1.26 5.85
N GLU A 190 3.85 2.56 6.02
CA GLU A 190 2.59 3.20 5.61
C GLU A 190 2.39 3.15 4.09
N MET A 191 3.47 3.31 3.29
CA MET A 191 3.42 3.10 1.83
C MET A 191 3.05 1.66 1.46
N TRP A 192 3.64 0.66 2.13
CA TRP A 192 3.29 -0.74 1.91
C TRP A 192 1.81 -1.02 2.23
N PHE A 193 1.30 -0.45 3.32
CA PHE A 193 -0.12 -0.54 3.66
C PHE A 193 -1.00 0.08 2.58
N ASN A 194 -0.73 1.32 2.18
CA ASN A 194 -1.53 2.04 1.17
C ASN A 194 -1.47 1.34 -0.19
N TRP A 195 -0.32 0.77 -0.57
CA TRP A 195 -0.16 0.00 -1.80
C TRP A 195 -1.04 -1.26 -1.77
N HIS A 196 -0.97 -2.04 -0.69
CA HIS A 196 -1.80 -3.22 -0.51
C HIS A 196 -3.30 -2.88 -0.51
N GLU A 197 -3.73 -1.85 0.23
CA GLU A 197 -5.12 -1.39 0.26
C GLU A 197 -5.61 -0.98 -1.14
N SER A 198 -4.78 -0.25 -1.90
CA SER A 198 -5.09 0.24 -3.24
C SER A 198 -5.34 -0.89 -4.25
N LEU A 199 -4.80 -2.10 -4.02
CA LEU A 199 -5.08 -3.26 -4.86
C LEU A 199 -6.55 -3.72 -4.78
N TRP A 200 -7.26 -3.36 -3.70
CA TRP A 200 -8.59 -3.87 -3.39
C TRP A 200 -9.67 -2.78 -3.34
N ALA A 201 -9.32 -1.56 -2.93
CA ALA A 201 -10.29 -0.52 -2.58
C ALA A 201 -10.70 0.40 -3.75
N CYS A 202 -9.92 0.49 -4.83
CA CYS A 202 -10.00 1.63 -5.77
C CYS A 202 -10.59 1.30 -7.16
N PHE A 203 -11.60 0.42 -7.31
CA PHE A 203 -12.06 0.00 -8.66
C PHE A 203 -13.55 0.16 -8.98
N PRO A 204 -13.88 0.69 -10.18
CA PRO A 204 -15.25 0.72 -10.70
C PRO A 204 -15.85 -0.67 -10.87
N ASP A 205 -17.17 -0.76 -10.67
CA ASP A 205 -17.90 -2.03 -10.79
C ASP A 205 -17.86 -2.65 -12.19
N PHE A 206 -17.60 -1.87 -13.26
CA PHE A 206 -17.48 -2.43 -14.60
C PHE A 206 -16.22 -3.30 -14.76
N VAL A 207 -15.15 -3.04 -14.02
CA VAL A 207 -13.96 -3.92 -14.02
C VAL A 207 -14.34 -5.29 -13.43
N LYS A 208 -15.25 -5.31 -12.46
CA LYS A 208 -15.88 -6.53 -11.91
C LYS A 208 -16.87 -7.19 -12.87
N SER A 209 -17.27 -6.52 -13.96
CA SER A 209 -18.21 -7.06 -14.95
C SER A 209 -17.52 -7.81 -16.09
N PHE A 210 -16.24 -7.50 -16.38
CA PHE A 210 -15.42 -8.23 -17.37
C PHE A 210 -14.94 -9.60 -16.87
N SER A 211 -15.10 -9.92 -15.58
CA SER A 211 -14.91 -11.29 -15.07
C SER A 211 -16.04 -12.24 -15.47
N LYS A 212 -17.13 -11.74 -16.06
CA LYS A 212 -18.25 -12.52 -16.61
C LYS A 212 -17.92 -12.97 -18.03
N ILE A 213 -16.98 -13.92 -18.16
CA ILE A 213 -16.80 -14.67 -19.39
C ILE A 213 -17.70 -15.91 -19.26
N GLU A 214 -18.66 -16.08 -20.19
CA GLU A 214 -19.59 -17.20 -20.16
C GLU A 214 -18.85 -18.55 -20.16
N GLY A 215 -19.12 -19.40 -19.16
CA GLY A 215 -18.35 -20.62 -18.84
C GLY A 215 -17.29 -20.46 -17.73
N PHE A 216 -17.08 -19.24 -17.26
CA PHE A 216 -16.35 -18.85 -16.04
C PHE A 216 -17.17 -17.84 -15.21
N ASP A 217 -18.49 -17.78 -15.40
CA ASP A 217 -19.43 -16.83 -14.77
C ASP A 217 -19.45 -16.86 -13.24
N ASN A 218 -18.88 -17.90 -12.64
CA ASN A 218 -18.74 -18.06 -11.19
C ASN A 218 -17.40 -17.55 -10.62
N ILE A 219 -16.52 -16.91 -11.41
CA ILE A 219 -15.34 -16.23 -10.85
C ILE A 219 -15.79 -14.88 -10.28
N SER A 220 -16.49 -14.92 -9.15
CA SER A 220 -16.73 -13.77 -8.27
C SER A 220 -15.52 -13.45 -7.37
N ILE A 221 -14.35 -14.05 -7.65
CA ILE A 221 -13.13 -13.85 -6.87
C ILE A 221 -12.61 -12.43 -7.06
N ALA A 222 -12.30 -11.76 -5.96
CA ALA A 222 -11.51 -10.55 -5.98
C ALA A 222 -10.07 -10.90 -6.40
N LEU A 223 -9.78 -10.78 -7.69
CA LEU A 223 -8.40 -10.70 -8.15
C LEU A 223 -7.90 -9.28 -7.91
N PRO A 224 -6.61 -9.05 -7.59
CA PRO A 224 -6.02 -7.72 -7.62
C PRO A 224 -6.01 -7.25 -9.08
N HIS A 225 -7.12 -6.64 -9.48
CA HIS A 225 -7.45 -6.36 -10.88
C HIS A 225 -6.33 -5.56 -11.56
N MET A 226 -5.64 -4.69 -10.83
CA MET A 226 -4.50 -3.88 -11.33
C MET A 226 -3.27 -4.67 -11.76
N LEU A 227 -3.05 -5.85 -11.19
CA LEU A 227 -1.83 -6.62 -11.42
C LEU A 227 -2.10 -7.84 -12.31
N ILE A 228 -3.32 -8.39 -12.27
CA ILE A 228 -3.65 -9.66 -12.91
C ILE A 228 -4.53 -9.47 -14.16
N GLN A 229 -5.40 -8.47 -14.19
CA GLN A 229 -6.24 -8.18 -15.35
C GLN A 229 -5.63 -7.06 -16.19
N PRO A 230 -5.72 -7.09 -17.53
CA PRO A 230 -5.27 -5.97 -18.34
C PRO A 230 -6.29 -4.83 -18.22
N VAL A 231 -6.27 -4.10 -17.10
CA VAL A 231 -7.19 -3.00 -16.77
C VAL A 231 -7.21 -1.98 -17.91
N CYS A 232 -6.03 -1.62 -18.42
CA CYS A 232 -5.87 -0.76 -19.58
C CYS A 232 -6.62 -1.27 -20.82
N ALA A 233 -6.48 -2.57 -21.15
CA ALA A 233 -7.16 -3.15 -22.30
C ALA A 233 -8.68 -3.25 -22.07
N SER A 234 -9.10 -3.57 -20.85
CA SER A 234 -10.50 -3.69 -20.45
C SER A 234 -11.20 -2.33 -20.51
N THR A 235 -10.54 -1.27 -20.04
CA THR A 235 -11.05 0.11 -20.15
C THR A 235 -11.17 0.54 -21.63
N VAL A 236 -10.16 0.24 -22.46
CA VAL A 236 -10.24 0.54 -23.90
C VAL A 236 -11.40 -0.21 -24.54
N LEU A 237 -11.53 -1.52 -24.27
CA LEU A 237 -12.58 -2.35 -24.82
C LEU A 237 -13.96 -1.81 -24.44
N GLN A 238 -14.18 -1.52 -23.16
CA GLN A 238 -15.42 -0.92 -22.66
C GLN A 238 -15.76 0.37 -23.39
N ILE A 239 -14.80 1.28 -23.56
CA ILE A 239 -15.00 2.56 -24.23
C ILE A 239 -15.37 2.33 -25.71
N THR A 240 -14.79 1.31 -26.36
CA THR A 240 -15.07 1.00 -27.76
C THR A 240 -16.37 0.24 -28.00
N GLU A 241 -16.78 -0.64 -27.08
CA GLU A 241 -17.97 -1.50 -27.24
C GLU A 241 -19.26 -0.84 -26.73
N SER A 242 -19.15 0.19 -25.90
CA SER A 242 -20.33 0.82 -25.32
C SER A 242 -21.15 1.57 -26.40
N SER A 243 -22.44 1.24 -26.47
CA SER A 243 -23.39 1.87 -27.37
C SER A 243 -23.87 3.20 -26.78
N HIS A 244 -23.69 4.31 -27.51
CA HIS A 244 -24.04 5.63 -27.02
C HIS A 244 -25.02 6.35 -27.95
N ALA A 245 -25.85 7.21 -27.37
CA ALA A 245 -26.70 8.08 -28.16
C ALA A 245 -25.84 9.11 -28.93
N ILE A 246 -26.25 9.50 -30.14
CA ILE A 246 -25.49 10.46 -30.98
C ILE A 246 -25.17 11.77 -30.23
N LYS A 247 -26.07 12.20 -29.34
CA LYS A 247 -25.90 13.38 -28.45
C LYS A 247 -24.72 13.27 -27.46
N GLU A 248 -24.23 12.07 -27.20
CA GLU A 248 -23.11 11.76 -26.28
C GLU A 248 -21.79 11.51 -27.03
N PHE A 249 -21.76 11.73 -28.35
CA PHE A 249 -20.57 11.52 -29.19
C PHE A 249 -19.32 12.25 -28.66
N TRP A 250 -19.48 13.49 -28.21
CA TRP A 250 -18.38 14.29 -27.65
C TRP A 250 -17.85 13.73 -26.32
N VAL A 251 -18.70 13.11 -25.50
CA VAL A 251 -18.30 12.40 -24.28
C VAL A 251 -17.45 11.19 -24.64
N GLN A 252 -17.79 10.48 -25.71
CA GLN A 252 -16.98 9.37 -26.22
C GLN A 252 -15.63 9.84 -26.76
N CYS A 253 -15.62 10.92 -27.52
CA CYS A 253 -14.38 11.53 -27.98
C CYS A 253 -13.50 11.96 -26.79
N LEU A 254 -14.09 12.45 -25.69
CA LEU A 254 -13.36 12.75 -24.47
C LEU A 254 -12.80 11.48 -23.80
N LYS A 255 -13.63 10.45 -23.60
CA LYS A 255 -13.23 9.14 -23.05
C LYS A 255 -12.04 8.54 -23.79
N CYS A 256 -12.14 8.47 -25.12
CA CYS A 256 -11.09 7.96 -25.98
C CYS A 256 -9.81 8.79 -25.86
N ARG A 257 -9.90 10.13 -25.91
CA ARG A 257 -8.73 11.02 -25.84
C ARG A 257 -8.02 10.94 -24.49
N VAL A 258 -8.76 11.01 -23.39
CA VAL A 258 -8.18 10.95 -22.03
C VAL A 258 -7.56 9.57 -21.80
N SER A 259 -8.25 8.49 -22.20
CA SER A 259 -7.71 7.14 -22.06
C SER A 259 -6.47 6.92 -22.92
N LEU A 260 -6.46 7.39 -24.17
CA LEU A 260 -5.29 7.34 -25.05
C LEU A 260 -4.12 8.16 -24.50
N SER A 261 -4.39 9.35 -23.96
CA SER A 261 -3.38 10.20 -23.30
C SER A 261 -2.79 9.48 -22.09
N ASN A 262 -3.65 8.90 -21.24
CA ASN A 262 -3.22 8.10 -20.10
C ASN A 262 -2.36 6.93 -20.57
N LEU A 263 -2.82 6.13 -21.53
CA LEU A 263 -2.05 5.00 -22.09
C LEU A 263 -0.72 5.40 -22.72
N TRP A 264 -0.66 6.58 -23.33
CA TRP A 264 0.59 7.12 -23.87
C TRP A 264 1.59 7.45 -22.76
N ASN A 265 1.09 8.06 -21.67
CA ASN A 265 1.86 8.42 -20.49
C ASN A 265 2.15 7.21 -19.59
N CYS A 266 1.39 6.12 -19.71
CA CYS A 266 1.65 4.84 -19.04
C CYS A 266 2.89 4.18 -19.64
N SER A 267 3.94 3.97 -18.84
CA SER A 267 4.98 2.99 -19.17
C SER A 267 4.38 1.58 -19.09
N HIS A 268 4.79 0.64 -19.97
CA HIS A 268 4.33 -0.75 -19.91
C HIS A 268 5.00 -1.46 -18.72
N PRO A 269 4.30 -1.73 -17.61
CA PRO A 269 4.95 -2.16 -16.37
C PRO A 269 5.02 -3.68 -16.21
N GLY A 270 4.31 -4.44 -17.03
CA GLY A 270 4.22 -5.90 -16.93
C GLY A 270 5.57 -6.63 -16.98
N ALA A 271 6.55 -6.08 -17.71
CA ALA A 271 7.90 -6.65 -17.80
C ALA A 271 8.68 -6.58 -16.46
N TYR A 272 8.36 -5.62 -15.59
CA TYR A 272 9.05 -5.43 -14.31
C TYR A 272 8.34 -6.08 -13.13
N LEU A 273 7.09 -6.53 -13.30
CA LEU A 273 6.27 -7.10 -12.23
C LEU A 273 6.89 -8.38 -11.62
N PRO A 274 7.31 -9.41 -12.39
CA PRO A 274 7.93 -10.61 -11.79
C PRO A 274 9.18 -10.29 -10.97
N LYS A 275 10.02 -9.37 -11.47
CA LYS A 275 11.23 -8.92 -10.78
C LYS A 275 10.89 -8.18 -9.49
N PHE A 276 9.87 -7.31 -9.53
CA PHE A 276 9.36 -6.61 -8.34
C PHE A 276 8.88 -7.60 -7.28
N LEU A 277 7.98 -8.51 -7.65
CA LEU A 277 7.37 -9.45 -6.72
C LEU A 277 8.42 -10.30 -6.01
N LEU A 278 9.40 -10.81 -6.76
CA LEU A 278 10.50 -11.60 -6.18
C LEU A 278 11.42 -10.76 -5.28
N SER A 279 11.84 -9.58 -5.75
CA SER A 279 12.78 -8.72 -4.99
C SER A 279 12.14 -8.18 -3.72
N ALA A 280 10.88 -7.73 -3.79
CA ALA A 280 10.13 -7.26 -2.65
C ALA A 280 9.87 -8.38 -1.64
N ALA A 281 9.44 -9.56 -2.08
CA ALA A 281 9.21 -10.70 -1.19
C ALA A 281 10.50 -11.13 -0.46
N ARG A 282 11.63 -11.18 -1.17
CA ARG A 282 12.96 -11.45 -0.56
C ARG A 282 13.32 -10.37 0.47
N ALA A 283 13.17 -9.10 0.12
CA ALA A 283 13.48 -7.99 1.01
C ALA A 283 12.61 -8.01 2.27
N LEU A 284 11.30 -8.18 2.14
CA LEU A 284 10.36 -8.26 3.27
C LEU A 284 10.65 -9.45 4.18
N PHE A 285 10.91 -10.63 3.60
CA PHE A 285 11.29 -11.82 4.36
C PHE A 285 12.60 -11.61 5.12
N GLN A 286 13.64 -11.08 4.47
CA GLN A 286 14.90 -10.75 5.13
C GLN A 286 14.71 -9.73 6.25
N GLN A 287 13.91 -8.67 6.03
CA GLN A 287 13.60 -7.67 7.04
C GLN A 287 12.88 -8.27 8.26
N ILE A 288 11.98 -9.23 8.08
CA ILE A 288 11.35 -9.97 9.19
C ILE A 288 12.41 -10.66 10.05
N ILE A 289 13.40 -11.32 9.43
CA ILE A 289 14.50 -11.97 10.16
C ILE A 289 15.42 -10.94 10.83
N TYR A 290 15.76 -9.85 10.13
CA TYR A 290 16.63 -8.79 10.66
C TYR A 290 16.01 -8.03 11.83
N ALA A 291 14.69 -7.87 11.86
CA ALA A 291 13.97 -7.30 13.01
C ALA A 291 14.23 -8.09 14.31
N HIS A 292 14.53 -9.39 14.19
CA HIS A 292 14.83 -10.28 15.30
C HIS A 292 16.32 -10.34 15.66
N ARG A 293 17.17 -9.42 15.19
CA ARG A 293 18.62 -9.36 15.46
C ARG A 293 18.99 -9.64 16.92
N LYS A 294 18.26 -9.08 17.88
CA LYS A 294 18.51 -9.24 19.32
C LYS A 294 18.31 -10.67 19.84
N SER A 295 17.67 -11.52 19.06
CA SER A 295 17.35 -12.91 19.40
C SER A 295 18.45 -13.89 18.98
N PHE A 296 19.48 -13.43 18.29
CA PHE A 296 20.58 -14.25 17.79
C PHE A 296 21.91 -13.86 18.45
N ASP A 297 22.84 -14.81 18.51
CA ASP A 297 24.23 -14.50 18.82
C ASP A 297 24.87 -13.72 17.66
N ALA A 298 25.86 -12.87 17.95
CA ALA A 298 26.43 -11.95 16.96
C ALA A 298 26.99 -12.68 15.72
N ASP A 299 27.73 -13.78 15.94
CA ASP A 299 28.34 -14.57 14.86
C ASP A 299 27.27 -15.29 14.02
N GLN A 300 26.23 -15.83 14.67
CA GLN A 300 25.11 -16.48 13.98
C GLN A 300 24.35 -15.47 13.12
N TYR A 301 24.11 -14.26 13.63
CA TYR A 301 23.44 -13.21 12.88
C TYR A 301 24.25 -12.76 11.64
N VAL A 302 25.56 -12.66 11.77
CA VAL A 302 26.46 -12.34 10.64
C VAL A 302 26.42 -13.47 9.61
N ALA A 303 26.42 -14.74 10.04
CA ALA A 303 26.29 -15.88 9.15
C ALA A 303 24.95 -15.89 8.40
N ILE A 304 23.83 -15.58 9.07
CA ILE A 304 22.51 -15.45 8.41
C ILE A 304 22.57 -14.39 7.29
N LYS A 305 23.10 -13.21 7.59
CA LYS A 305 23.25 -12.14 6.59
C LYS A 305 24.10 -12.55 5.41
N TYR A 306 25.24 -13.18 5.68
CA TYR A 306 26.14 -13.66 4.63
C TYR A 306 25.45 -14.65 3.69
N ASN A 307 24.68 -15.59 4.24
CA ASN A 307 23.93 -16.56 3.44
C ASN A 307 22.85 -15.89 2.58
N PHE A 308 22.08 -14.94 3.11
CA PHE A 308 21.11 -14.19 2.29
C PHE A 308 21.76 -13.43 1.15
N SER A 309 22.88 -12.73 1.41
CA SER A 309 23.64 -12.06 0.36
C SER A 309 24.24 -13.05 -0.66
N SER A 310 24.55 -14.28 -0.26
CA SER A 310 25.00 -15.33 -1.16
C SER A 310 23.87 -15.83 -2.06
N PHE A 311 22.66 -16.00 -1.53
CA PHE A 311 21.49 -16.45 -2.30
C PHE A 311 21.04 -15.46 -3.37
N GLU A 312 21.30 -14.18 -3.18
CA GLU A 312 21.02 -13.17 -4.20
C GLU A 312 22.00 -13.24 -5.38
N ARG A 313 23.21 -13.78 -5.16
CA ARG A 313 24.27 -13.86 -6.18
C ARG A 313 24.36 -15.22 -6.84
N ASN A 314 24.08 -16.29 -6.10
CA ASN A 314 24.21 -17.68 -6.52
C ASN A 314 22.89 -18.42 -6.28
N MET A 315 22.58 -19.44 -7.09
CA MET A 315 21.44 -20.32 -6.81
C MET A 315 21.63 -21.00 -5.44
N ALA A 316 20.57 -21.00 -4.63
CA ALA A 316 20.59 -21.67 -3.34
C ALA A 316 20.54 -23.19 -3.52
N THR A 317 21.22 -23.92 -2.65
CA THR A 317 21.16 -25.39 -2.56
C THR A 317 20.33 -25.81 -1.33
N GLU A 318 19.76 -27.02 -1.33
CA GLU A 318 19.04 -27.57 -0.16
C GLU A 318 19.92 -27.59 1.10
N GLU A 319 21.22 -27.85 0.97
CA GLU A 319 22.18 -27.78 2.09
C GLU A 319 22.27 -26.37 2.67
N SER A 320 22.30 -25.36 1.81
CA SER A 320 22.36 -23.96 2.23
C SER A 320 21.07 -23.49 2.91
N ILE A 321 19.91 -23.98 2.46
CA ILE A 321 18.60 -23.75 3.08
C ILE A 321 18.55 -24.40 4.47
N HIS A 322 19.04 -25.65 4.59
CA HIS A 322 19.14 -26.35 5.87
C HIS A 322 20.05 -25.60 6.85
N LEU A 323 21.18 -25.07 6.38
CA LEU A 323 22.10 -24.28 7.18
C LEU A 323 21.44 -23.00 7.72
N VAL A 324 20.77 -22.22 6.87
CA VAL A 324 20.05 -21.01 7.31
C VAL A 324 18.92 -21.36 8.25
N SER A 325 18.19 -22.44 7.99
CA SER A 325 17.08 -22.89 8.85
C SER A 325 17.57 -23.31 10.23
N THR A 326 18.74 -23.96 10.32
CA THR A 326 19.40 -24.29 11.59
C THR A 326 19.83 -23.03 12.34
N LEU A 327 20.39 -22.04 11.64
CA LEU A 327 20.75 -20.74 12.22
C LEU A 327 19.53 -19.95 12.70
N VAL A 328 18.39 -20.03 12.01
CA VAL A 328 17.16 -19.37 12.48
C VAL A 328 16.56 -20.14 13.67
N ALA A 329 16.67 -21.47 13.69
CA ALA A 329 16.22 -22.31 14.80
C ALA A 329 17.02 -22.13 16.10
N SER A 330 18.24 -21.57 16.03
CA SER A 330 19.02 -21.19 17.22
C SER A 330 18.53 -19.90 17.88
N SER A 331 17.50 -19.24 17.33
CA SER A 331 16.91 -18.04 17.91
C SER A 331 16.44 -18.23 19.35
N ARG A 332 16.70 -17.23 20.19
CA ARG A 332 16.14 -17.11 21.54
C ARG A 332 14.65 -16.77 21.54
N HIS A 333 14.10 -16.33 20.40
CA HIS A 333 12.69 -16.01 20.26
C HIS A 333 11.87 -17.27 19.95
N HIS A 334 11.08 -17.74 20.93
CA HIS A 334 10.39 -19.03 20.85
C HIS A 334 9.44 -19.16 19.65
N ARG A 335 8.64 -18.12 19.35
CA ARG A 335 7.74 -18.17 18.18
C ARG A 335 8.51 -18.23 16.86
N LEU A 336 9.62 -17.49 16.73
CA LEU A 336 10.45 -17.53 15.52
C LEU A 336 11.11 -18.89 15.34
N LYS A 337 11.52 -19.53 16.44
CA LYS A 337 12.04 -20.89 16.42
C LYS A 337 10.98 -21.91 15.99
N ASN A 338 9.75 -21.79 16.50
CA ASN A 338 8.65 -22.71 16.17
C ASN A 338 8.13 -22.51 14.74
N SER A 339 8.28 -21.31 14.16
CA SER A 339 7.86 -21.04 12.79
C SER A 339 8.81 -21.58 11.72
N VAL A 340 10.01 -22.08 12.10
CA VAL A 340 11.04 -22.53 11.15
C VAL A 340 10.50 -23.56 10.15
N ASN A 341 9.98 -24.67 10.67
CA ASN A 341 9.50 -25.76 9.81
C ASN A 341 8.20 -25.41 9.09
N LYS A 342 7.34 -24.60 9.72
CA LYS A 342 6.01 -24.29 9.20
C LYS A 342 6.04 -23.23 8.10
N PHE A 343 6.85 -22.18 8.24
CA PHE A 343 6.83 -21.03 7.35
C PHE A 343 8.21 -20.72 6.74
N ILE A 344 9.29 -20.78 7.52
CA ILE A 344 10.62 -20.29 7.08
C ILE A 344 11.26 -21.23 6.05
N VAL A 345 11.18 -22.55 6.26
CA VAL A 345 11.69 -23.54 5.31
C VAL A 345 10.94 -23.48 3.97
N PRO A 346 9.58 -23.49 3.93
CA PRO A 346 8.84 -23.25 2.69
C PRO A 346 9.24 -21.95 1.99
N LEU A 347 9.32 -20.83 2.74
CA LEU A 347 9.71 -19.53 2.18
C LEU A 347 11.11 -19.53 1.55
N LEU A 348 12.09 -20.16 2.20
CA LEU A 348 13.45 -20.26 1.66
C LEU A 348 13.47 -21.05 0.35
N ARG A 349 12.67 -22.12 0.26
CA ARG A 349 12.54 -22.92 -0.96
C ARG A 349 11.83 -22.15 -2.06
N GLU A 350 10.73 -21.48 -1.76
CA GLU A 350 9.94 -20.73 -2.73
C GLU A 350 10.70 -19.51 -3.27
N LEU A 351 11.44 -18.79 -2.42
CA LEU A 351 12.13 -17.55 -2.80
C LEU A 351 13.53 -17.72 -3.39
N TYR A 352 14.20 -18.86 -3.16
CA TYR A 352 15.61 -19.02 -3.54
C TYR A 352 15.94 -20.32 -4.30
N LEU A 353 15.11 -21.37 -4.19
CA LEU A 353 15.34 -22.63 -4.89
C LEU A 353 14.47 -22.77 -6.15
N HIS A 354 13.18 -22.41 -6.06
CA HIS A 354 12.19 -22.65 -7.13
C HIS A 354 11.85 -21.42 -7.97
N SER A 355 12.31 -20.23 -7.57
CA SER A 355 11.95 -18.97 -8.23
C SER A 355 12.95 -18.58 -9.32
N THR A 356 12.85 -19.18 -10.50
CA THR A 356 13.42 -18.56 -11.71
C THR A 356 12.32 -17.73 -12.38
N THR A 357 12.58 -16.46 -12.71
CA THR A 357 11.59 -15.60 -13.38
C THR A 357 11.20 -16.09 -14.78
N ALA A 358 11.91 -17.10 -15.30
CA ALA A 358 11.61 -17.77 -16.58
C ALA A 358 10.74 -19.02 -16.42
N ASP A 359 10.49 -19.49 -15.19
CA ASP A 359 9.75 -20.72 -14.96
C ASP A 359 8.25 -20.51 -15.10
N PHE A 360 7.59 -21.44 -15.78
CA PHE A 360 6.13 -21.45 -15.97
C PHE A 360 5.34 -21.45 -14.65
N ASN A 361 5.92 -22.00 -13.59
CA ASN A 361 5.34 -22.04 -12.24
C ASN A 361 5.74 -20.85 -11.36
N PHE A 362 6.34 -19.79 -11.93
CA PHE A 362 6.83 -18.65 -11.17
C PHE A 362 5.69 -17.97 -10.39
N ASN A 363 4.56 -17.67 -11.04
CA ASN A 363 3.42 -16.99 -10.41
C ASN A 363 2.80 -17.80 -9.26
N TYR A 364 2.75 -19.13 -9.41
CA TYR A 364 2.32 -20.02 -8.34
C TYR A 364 3.30 -19.97 -7.16
N THR A 365 4.59 -20.18 -7.41
CA THR A 365 5.64 -20.24 -6.38
C THR A 365 5.76 -18.93 -5.61
N ILE A 366 5.74 -17.79 -6.33
CA ILE A 366 5.80 -16.48 -5.70
C ILE A 366 4.52 -16.16 -4.94
N GLY A 367 3.36 -16.62 -5.43
CA GLY A 367 2.09 -16.53 -4.72
C GLY A 367 2.11 -17.27 -3.37
N CYS A 368 2.65 -18.50 -3.35
CA CYS A 368 2.89 -19.24 -2.11
C CYS A 368 3.80 -18.45 -1.16
N ALA A 369 4.88 -17.86 -1.69
CA ALA A 369 5.80 -17.09 -0.87
C ALA A 369 5.13 -15.87 -0.22
N TRP A 370 4.33 -15.10 -0.97
CA TRP A 370 3.58 -13.97 -0.40
C TRP A 370 2.57 -14.41 0.67
N ALA A 371 1.89 -15.55 0.45
CA ALA A 371 0.99 -16.11 1.45
C ALA A 371 1.73 -16.50 2.73
N HIS A 372 2.86 -17.20 2.62
CA HIS A 372 3.68 -17.58 3.76
C HIS A 372 4.35 -16.39 4.45
N ILE A 373 4.71 -15.31 3.73
CA ILE A 373 5.23 -14.07 4.34
C ILE A 373 4.18 -13.45 5.26
N GLY A 374 2.94 -13.29 4.75
CA GLY A 374 1.84 -12.75 5.54
C GLY A 374 1.53 -13.64 6.75
N ALA A 375 1.48 -14.96 6.56
CA ALA A 375 1.26 -15.95 7.63
C ALA A 375 2.35 -15.90 8.71
N LEU A 376 3.62 -15.80 8.31
CA LEU A 376 4.75 -15.64 9.22
C LEU A 376 4.65 -14.33 9.99
N ARG A 377 4.35 -13.21 9.30
CA ARG A 377 4.27 -11.89 9.91
C ARG A 377 3.17 -11.82 10.97
N ILE A 378 1.95 -12.27 10.67
CA ILE A 378 0.87 -12.28 11.66
C ILE A 378 1.20 -13.19 12.85
N TYR A 379 1.80 -14.36 12.59
CA TYR A 379 2.19 -15.31 13.64
C TYR A 379 3.23 -14.74 14.61
N LEU A 380 4.17 -13.93 14.09
CA LEU A 380 5.22 -13.27 14.87
C LEU A 380 4.72 -12.01 15.60
N LEU A 381 3.81 -11.24 14.98
CA LEU A 381 3.22 -10.04 15.58
C LEU A 381 2.34 -10.35 16.79
N LEU A 382 1.58 -11.43 16.70
CA LEU A 382 0.78 -11.90 17.82
C LEU A 382 1.74 -12.44 18.89
N SER A 383 1.73 -11.86 20.07
CA SER A 383 2.48 -12.36 21.23
C SER A 383 1.49 -12.87 22.26
N TYR A 384 1.89 -13.84 23.09
CA TYR A 384 1.03 -14.39 24.16
C TYR A 384 0.88 -13.42 25.36
N ASN A 385 1.03 -12.12 25.13
CA ASN A 385 0.88 -11.14 26.21
C ASN A 385 -0.56 -10.63 26.20
N GLU A 386 -1.26 -10.83 27.32
CA GLU A 386 -2.60 -10.27 27.52
C GLU A 386 -2.60 -8.73 27.68
N VAL A 387 -1.43 -8.10 27.67
CA VAL A 387 -1.24 -6.69 28.00
C VAL A 387 -0.67 -5.91 26.82
N ASP A 388 -1.33 -4.81 26.47
CA ASP A 388 -0.88 -3.87 25.44
C ASP A 388 0.54 -3.36 25.75
N PRO A 389 1.52 -3.54 24.83
CA PRO A 389 2.87 -2.99 24.99
C PRO A 389 2.92 -1.48 25.23
N ALA A 390 1.95 -0.71 24.71
CA ALA A 390 1.85 0.73 24.91
C ALA A 390 1.48 1.10 26.36
N MET A 391 0.84 0.19 27.10
CA MET A 391 0.44 0.39 28.50
C MET A 391 1.65 0.51 29.44
N LYS A 392 2.84 0.05 29.02
CA LYS A 392 4.09 0.16 29.80
C LYS A 392 4.37 1.59 30.28
N TYR A 393 4.17 2.59 29.43
CA TYR A 393 4.45 3.98 29.81
C TYR A 393 3.35 4.55 30.70
N TYR A 394 2.10 4.11 30.50
CA TYR A 394 0.98 4.49 31.35
C TYR A 394 1.15 3.96 32.78
N CYS A 395 1.44 2.67 32.96
CA CYS A 395 1.66 2.10 34.31
C CYS A 395 2.81 2.80 35.05
N LYS A 396 3.91 3.09 34.35
CA LYS A 396 5.03 3.86 34.92
C LYS A 396 4.62 5.27 35.31
N TYR A 397 3.77 5.90 34.51
CA TYR A 397 3.23 7.23 34.80
C TYR A 397 2.35 7.20 36.06
N THR A 398 1.43 6.25 36.18
CA THR A 398 0.57 6.11 37.37
C THR A 398 1.38 5.88 38.64
N GLN A 399 2.37 4.98 38.61
CA GLN A 399 3.27 4.76 39.75
C GLN A 399 4.06 6.03 40.13
N LEU A 400 4.49 6.80 39.12
CA LEU A 400 5.21 8.05 39.34
C LEU A 400 4.29 9.12 39.94
N GLU A 401 3.04 9.18 39.50
CA GLU A 401 2.02 10.09 40.01
C GLU A 401 1.69 9.78 41.49
N GLU A 402 1.49 8.51 41.84
CA GLU A 402 1.33 8.07 43.23
C GLU A 402 2.55 8.43 44.09
N THR A 403 3.76 8.24 43.56
CA THR A 403 5.00 8.60 44.25
C THR A 403 5.12 10.11 44.46
N ILE A 404 4.72 10.91 43.49
CA ILE A 404 4.69 12.39 43.59
C ILE A 404 3.67 12.80 44.65
N SER A 405 2.44 12.30 44.60
CA SER A 405 1.40 12.63 45.57
C SER A 405 1.77 12.21 46.99
N SER A 406 2.40 11.03 47.15
CA SER A 406 2.91 10.57 48.45
C SER A 406 4.00 11.50 48.99
N LEU A 407 4.92 11.95 48.13
CA LEU A 407 6.02 12.84 48.51
C LEU A 407 5.52 14.26 48.82
N GLU A 408 4.55 14.78 48.07
CA GLU A 408 3.86 16.06 48.34
C GLU A 408 3.14 16.02 49.68
N LEU A 409 2.39 14.95 49.95
CA LEU A 409 1.74 14.73 51.25
C LEU A 409 2.75 14.64 52.38
N GLU A 410 3.87 13.92 52.18
CA GLU A 410 4.91 13.81 53.20
C GLU A 410 5.58 15.16 53.51
N ILE A 411 5.84 15.98 52.48
CA ILE A 411 6.36 17.35 52.65
C ILE A 411 5.36 18.19 53.46
N GLN A 412 4.06 18.11 53.12
CA GLN A 412 3.03 18.86 53.82
C GLN A 412 2.88 18.43 55.29
N VAL A 413 2.82 17.12 55.57
CA VAL A 413 2.73 16.59 56.94
C VAL A 413 3.94 17.03 57.77
N ARG A 414 5.15 16.97 57.22
CA ARG A 414 6.35 17.42 57.94
C ARG A 414 6.35 18.92 58.21
N LYS A 415 5.83 19.73 57.29
CA LYS A 415 5.68 21.18 57.48
C LYS A 415 4.77 21.49 58.66
N GLU A 416 3.63 20.78 58.77
CA GLU A 416 2.71 20.90 59.90
C GLU A 416 3.33 20.39 61.22
N CYS A 417 4.03 19.25 61.19
CA CYS A 417 4.73 18.73 62.37
C CYS A 417 5.83 19.70 62.86
N GLY A 418 6.59 20.29 61.94
CA GLY A 418 7.62 21.30 62.28
C GLY A 418 7.01 22.54 62.91
N TYR A 419 5.88 23.01 62.39
CA TYR A 419 5.10 24.09 62.99
C TYR A 419 4.66 23.77 64.42
N LEU A 420 4.09 22.58 64.65
CA LEU A 420 3.64 22.13 65.97
C LEU A 420 4.79 21.92 66.97
N ALA A 421 5.95 21.46 66.49
CA ALA A 421 7.13 21.23 67.32
C ALA A 421 7.91 22.52 67.67
N GLY A 422 7.50 23.68 67.14
CA GLY A 422 8.23 24.94 67.30
C GLY A 422 9.60 24.95 66.62
N GLN A 423 9.86 23.99 65.74
CA GLN A 423 11.13 23.81 65.05
C GLN A 423 11.07 24.49 63.69
N PHE A 424 11.83 25.57 63.54
CA PHE A 424 12.02 26.24 62.25
C PHE A 424 12.99 25.42 61.39
N LEU A 425 12.45 24.44 60.64
CA LEU A 425 13.01 23.78 59.45
C LEU A 425 14.36 23.03 59.62
N THR A 426 14.34 21.71 59.36
CA THR A 426 15.55 20.97 58.95
C THR A 426 15.83 21.25 57.46
N VAL A 427 16.47 22.39 57.19
CA VAL A 427 16.66 22.98 55.85
C VAL A 427 17.21 22.00 54.80
N GLU A 428 18.17 21.16 55.15
CA GLU A 428 18.82 20.25 54.19
C GLU A 428 17.95 19.06 53.78
N ALA A 429 17.16 18.51 54.70
CA ALA A 429 16.30 17.36 54.42
C ALA A 429 15.11 17.75 53.54
N ASP A 430 14.56 18.95 53.78
CA ASP A 430 13.46 19.50 53.00
C ASP A 430 13.93 19.94 51.61
N LYS A 431 15.15 20.51 51.49
CA LYS A 431 15.76 20.83 50.20
C LYS A 431 15.98 19.59 49.32
N ARG A 432 16.52 18.50 49.87
CA ARG A 432 16.70 17.24 49.13
C ARG A 432 15.39 16.65 48.62
N LYS A 433 14.30 16.82 49.37
CA LYS A 433 12.96 16.37 48.99
C LYS A 433 12.34 17.25 47.91
N ALA A 434 12.50 18.56 48.01
CA ALA A 434 12.09 19.50 46.96
C ALA A 434 12.83 19.23 45.64
N GLU A 435 14.16 19.04 45.68
CA GLU A 435 14.95 18.67 44.50
C GLU A 435 14.52 17.31 43.91
N ARG A 436 14.13 16.35 44.76
CA ARG A 436 13.57 15.07 44.31
C ARG A 436 12.20 15.25 43.66
N LEU A 437 11.34 16.08 44.22
CA LEU A 437 10.02 16.40 43.66
C LEU A 437 10.15 17.01 42.27
N GLU A 438 11.04 18.00 42.09
CA GLU A 438 11.30 18.62 40.78
C GLU A 438 11.79 17.61 39.75
N LYS A 439 12.71 16.70 40.13
CA LYS A 439 13.18 15.63 39.25
C LYS A 439 12.06 14.68 38.84
N LEU A 440 11.21 14.27 39.79
CA LEU A 440 10.07 13.39 39.50
C LEU A 440 9.02 14.09 38.63
N GLN A 441 8.76 15.39 38.85
CA GLN A 441 7.87 16.18 38.02
C GLN A 441 8.41 16.35 36.59
N ALA A 442 9.72 16.53 36.43
CA ALA A 442 10.38 16.55 35.12
C ALA A 442 10.26 15.19 34.42
N GLU A 443 10.47 14.08 35.14
CA GLU A 443 10.28 12.73 34.61
C GLU A 443 8.80 12.47 34.23
N ARG A 444 7.85 12.96 35.04
CA ARG A 444 6.41 12.87 34.75
C ARG A 444 6.08 13.54 33.43
N LYS A 445 6.55 14.78 33.22
CA LYS A 445 6.39 15.50 31.94
C LYS A 445 7.00 14.72 30.77
N LYS A 446 8.13 14.03 30.98
CA LYS A 446 8.78 13.20 29.95
C LYS A 446 8.00 11.92 29.63
N LEU A 447 7.44 11.24 30.64
CA LEU A 447 6.66 10.02 30.46
C LEU A 447 5.29 10.31 29.84
N GLN A 448 4.63 11.39 30.26
CA GLN A 448 3.34 11.82 29.71
C GLN A 448 3.37 11.94 28.17
N ARG A 449 4.51 12.37 27.61
CA ARG A 449 4.72 12.49 26.15
C ARG A 449 4.79 11.14 25.42
N LYS A 450 5.08 10.05 26.12
CA LYS A 450 5.22 8.70 25.55
C LYS A 450 3.97 7.85 25.70
N ILE A 451 2.95 8.36 26.39
CA ILE A 451 1.70 7.64 26.61
C ILE A 451 0.89 7.69 25.32
N VAL A 452 0.57 6.52 24.78
CA VAL A 452 -0.44 6.37 23.74
C VAL A 452 -1.79 6.28 24.44
N PHE A 453 -2.70 7.19 24.09
CA PHE A 453 -4.02 7.21 24.69
C PHE A 453 -4.88 6.07 24.15
N ARG A 454 -5.42 5.25 25.05
CA ARG A 454 -6.40 4.20 24.75
C ARG A 454 -7.64 4.46 25.61
N SER A 455 -8.79 4.71 25.00
CA SER A 455 -10.04 4.94 25.72
C SER A 455 -10.56 3.68 26.41
N GLU A 456 -10.37 2.52 25.79
CA GLU A 456 -10.97 1.26 26.23
C GLU A 456 -9.93 0.12 26.23
N SER A 457 -9.29 -0.13 27.38
CA SER A 457 -8.22 -1.12 27.52
C SER A 457 -8.69 -2.57 27.31
N TRP A 458 -9.95 -2.88 27.60
CA TRP A 458 -10.51 -4.23 27.43
C TRP A 458 -10.61 -4.64 25.96
N LYS A 459 -10.71 -3.68 25.03
CA LYS A 459 -10.74 -3.94 23.58
C LYS A 459 -9.45 -4.61 23.10
N TYR A 460 -8.31 -4.38 23.75
CA TYR A 460 -7.06 -5.07 23.39
C TYR A 460 -7.17 -6.59 23.54
N LYS A 461 -7.71 -7.08 24.66
CA LYS A 461 -7.88 -8.53 24.89
C LYS A 461 -8.83 -9.15 23.86
N ARG A 462 -9.89 -8.42 23.52
CA ARG A 462 -10.84 -8.85 22.48
C ARG A 462 -10.19 -8.90 21.10
N LEU A 463 -9.43 -7.86 20.72
CA LEU A 463 -8.65 -7.81 19.49
C LEU A 463 -7.70 -9.02 19.36
N MET A 464 -6.95 -9.33 20.43
CA MET A 464 -6.03 -10.47 20.43
C MET A 464 -6.76 -11.80 20.25
N ASN A 465 -7.91 -11.99 20.92
CA ASN A 465 -8.73 -13.20 20.74
C ASN A 465 -9.23 -13.34 19.29
N GLU A 466 -9.67 -12.24 18.67
CA GLU A 466 -10.11 -12.24 17.27
C GLU A 466 -8.96 -12.59 16.31
N CYS A 467 -7.76 -12.10 16.60
CA CYS A 467 -6.56 -12.45 15.83
C CYS A 467 -6.20 -13.94 16.01
N ASP A 468 -6.32 -14.50 17.22
CA ASP A 468 -6.08 -15.92 17.48
C ASP A 468 -7.12 -16.82 16.79
N GLU A 469 -8.39 -16.40 16.71
CA GLU A 469 -9.41 -17.07 15.90
C GLU A 469 -9.10 -16.99 14.40
N PHE A 470 -8.60 -15.84 13.94
CA PHE A 470 -8.17 -15.69 12.54
C PHE A 470 -6.96 -16.58 12.20
N LEU A 471 -6.02 -16.79 13.13
CA LEU A 471 -4.89 -17.72 12.91
C LEU A 471 -5.33 -19.15 12.57
N LYS A 472 -6.51 -19.60 13.04
CA LYS A 472 -7.07 -20.90 12.63
C LYS A 472 -7.41 -20.93 11.14
N HIS A 473 -7.86 -19.81 10.58
CA HIS A 473 -8.15 -19.65 9.16
C HIS A 473 -6.87 -19.56 8.31
N VAL A 474 -5.74 -19.13 8.88
CA VAL A 474 -4.43 -19.17 8.21
C VAL A 474 -3.98 -20.62 7.98
N ALA A 475 -4.26 -21.55 8.90
CA ALA A 475 -3.97 -22.96 8.67
C ALA A 475 -4.78 -23.57 7.50
N ALA A 476 -6.01 -23.08 7.27
CA ALA A 476 -6.81 -23.49 6.12
C ALA A 476 -6.22 -22.94 4.80
N LEU A 477 -5.60 -21.75 4.83
CA LEU A 477 -4.89 -21.18 3.69
C LEU A 477 -3.69 -22.04 3.29
N ASP A 478 -2.89 -22.51 4.26
CA ASP A 478 -1.73 -23.38 4.00
C ASP A 478 -2.15 -24.64 3.22
N VAL A 479 -3.28 -25.25 3.58
CA VAL A 479 -3.86 -26.42 2.90
C VAL A 479 -4.33 -26.07 1.49
N LEU A 480 -4.99 -24.92 1.35
CA LEU A 480 -5.53 -24.45 0.07
C LEU A 480 -4.41 -24.19 -0.94
N VAL A 481 -3.33 -23.54 -0.52
CA VAL A 481 -2.17 -23.21 -1.39
C VAL A 481 -1.39 -24.49 -1.77
N GLY A 482 -1.26 -25.46 -0.86
CA GLY A 482 -0.50 -26.69 -1.10
C GLY A 482 -1.19 -27.76 -1.97
N ASN A 483 -2.52 -27.75 -2.09
CA ASN A 483 -3.28 -28.84 -2.74
C ASN A 483 -3.92 -28.46 -4.09
N VAL A 484 -3.60 -27.29 -4.64
CA VAL A 484 -4.29 -26.75 -5.84
C VAL A 484 -4.22 -27.66 -7.06
N GLU A 485 -3.15 -28.45 -7.22
CA GLU A 485 -2.98 -29.34 -8.38
C GLU A 485 -3.83 -30.62 -8.33
N ALA A 486 -4.39 -30.98 -7.17
CA ALA A 486 -5.15 -32.22 -6.96
C ALA A 486 -6.68 -32.01 -6.90
N GLU A 487 -7.13 -30.76 -6.77
CA GLU A 487 -8.55 -30.41 -6.59
C GLU A 487 -9.19 -29.92 -7.89
N ASP A 488 -10.51 -30.05 -7.97
CA ASP A 488 -11.29 -29.49 -9.08
C ASP A 488 -11.23 -27.95 -9.04
N LEU A 489 -11.05 -27.33 -10.22
CA LEU A 489 -10.83 -25.89 -10.35
C LEU A 489 -11.95 -25.07 -9.70
N GLN A 490 -13.21 -25.51 -9.85
CA GLN A 490 -14.35 -24.81 -9.26
C GLN A 490 -14.31 -24.84 -7.74
N GLN A 491 -13.90 -25.96 -7.13
CA GLN A 491 -13.78 -26.07 -5.67
C GLN A 491 -12.66 -25.17 -5.13
N VAL A 492 -11.53 -25.08 -5.85
CA VAL A 492 -10.43 -24.18 -5.51
C VAL A 492 -10.89 -22.72 -5.56
N ILE A 493 -11.66 -22.36 -6.59
CA ILE A 493 -12.25 -21.03 -6.78
C ILE A 493 -13.17 -20.68 -5.61
N ASP A 494 -14.14 -21.54 -5.29
CA ASP A 494 -15.16 -21.28 -4.27
C ASP A 494 -14.55 -21.15 -2.87
N ARG A 495 -13.60 -22.02 -2.53
CA ARG A 495 -12.87 -21.96 -1.25
C ARG A 495 -12.03 -20.71 -1.12
N SER A 496 -11.36 -20.31 -2.21
CA SER A 496 -10.53 -19.12 -2.22
C SER A 496 -11.36 -17.85 -2.08
N HIS A 497 -12.51 -17.77 -2.77
CA HIS A 497 -13.47 -16.69 -2.60
C HIS A 497 -13.95 -16.60 -1.14
N SER A 498 -14.40 -17.71 -0.56
CA SER A 498 -14.86 -17.74 0.84
C SER A 498 -13.79 -17.28 1.83
N TRP A 499 -12.54 -17.68 1.61
CA TRP A 499 -11.41 -17.25 2.42
C TRP A 499 -11.14 -15.75 2.28
N GLN A 500 -11.12 -15.23 1.05
CA GLN A 500 -10.90 -13.81 0.79
C GLN A 500 -11.98 -12.92 1.38
N GLU A 501 -13.25 -13.33 1.32
CA GLU A 501 -14.37 -12.61 1.95
C GLU A 501 -14.21 -12.58 3.48
N THR A 502 -13.89 -13.73 4.08
CA THR A 502 -13.61 -13.82 5.53
C THR A 502 -12.45 -12.89 5.93
N ALA A 503 -11.39 -12.86 5.14
CA ALA A 503 -10.26 -11.96 5.35
C ALA A 503 -10.65 -10.47 5.20
N MET A 504 -11.54 -10.13 4.27
CA MET A 504 -12.02 -8.76 4.12
C MET A 504 -12.91 -8.32 5.29
N CYS A 505 -13.84 -9.17 5.72
CA CYS A 505 -14.66 -8.91 6.91
C CYS A 505 -13.78 -8.70 8.16
N PHE A 506 -12.71 -9.48 8.30
CA PHE A 506 -11.74 -9.30 9.37
C PHE A 506 -11.04 -7.93 9.29
N ILE A 507 -10.55 -7.53 8.12
CA ILE A 507 -9.91 -6.23 7.91
C ILE A 507 -10.87 -5.07 8.23
N ASN A 508 -12.10 -5.11 7.74
CA ASN A 508 -13.09 -4.06 7.97
C ASN A 508 -13.41 -3.93 9.48
N ARG A 509 -13.59 -5.06 10.17
CA ARG A 509 -13.81 -5.09 11.61
C ARG A 509 -12.62 -4.50 12.40
N LEU A 510 -11.39 -4.75 11.97
CA LEU A 510 -10.20 -4.12 12.58
C LEU A 510 -10.23 -2.59 12.45
N THR A 511 -10.58 -2.07 11.28
CA THR A 511 -10.67 -0.63 11.02
C THR A 511 -11.80 0.02 11.84
N ASP A 512 -12.97 -0.60 11.87
CA ASP A 512 -14.18 0.00 12.45
C ASP A 512 -14.20 -0.08 13.98
N GLU A 513 -13.89 -1.24 14.58
CA GLU A 513 -14.02 -1.45 16.03
C GLU A 513 -12.76 -1.05 16.81
N TYR A 514 -11.59 -1.05 16.17
CA TYR A 514 -10.27 -0.96 16.82
C TYR A 514 -9.39 0.18 16.30
N MET A 515 -9.96 1.24 15.71
CA MET A 515 -9.21 2.42 15.22
C MET A 515 -8.23 3.01 16.26
N ALA A 516 -8.59 2.98 17.55
CA ALA A 516 -7.72 3.44 18.63
C ALA A 516 -6.41 2.65 18.77
N TYR A 517 -6.29 1.48 18.13
CA TYR A 517 -5.14 0.56 18.12
C TYR A 517 -4.44 0.52 16.76
N ASN A 518 -4.47 1.61 15.97
CA ASN A 518 -3.92 1.67 14.61
C ASN A 518 -2.47 1.16 14.49
N ASP A 519 -1.64 1.45 15.49
CA ASP A 519 -0.24 0.99 15.59
C ASP A 519 -0.07 -0.54 15.65
N ILE A 520 -1.11 -1.26 16.08
CA ILE A 520 -1.16 -2.73 16.15
C ILE A 520 -1.94 -3.31 14.97
N ILE A 521 -3.10 -2.73 14.64
CA ILE A 521 -3.96 -3.29 13.58
C ILE A 521 -3.35 -3.11 12.20
N GLN A 522 -2.65 -2.00 11.92
CA GLN A 522 -2.12 -1.74 10.58
C GLN A 522 -1.09 -2.80 10.16
N PRO A 523 -0.08 -3.16 10.98
CA PRO A 523 0.80 -4.29 10.67
C PRO A 523 0.09 -5.64 10.46
N ILE A 524 -1.01 -5.89 11.20
CA ILE A 524 -1.83 -7.09 11.05
C ILE A 524 -2.59 -7.07 9.72
N GLN A 525 -3.20 -5.94 9.37
CA GLN A 525 -3.90 -5.74 8.11
C GLN A 525 -2.97 -5.93 6.91
N VAL A 526 -1.75 -5.38 6.96
CA VAL A 526 -0.72 -5.63 5.92
C VAL A 526 -0.47 -7.12 5.76
N ALA A 527 -0.28 -7.86 6.86
CA ALA A 527 -0.06 -9.31 6.79
C ALA A 527 -1.23 -10.06 6.14
N VAL A 528 -2.47 -9.67 6.45
CA VAL A 528 -3.68 -10.27 5.84
C VAL A 528 -3.78 -9.89 4.36
N TYR A 529 -3.45 -8.66 3.97
CA TYR A 529 -3.39 -8.26 2.57
C TYR A 529 -2.32 -9.01 1.79
N GLU A 530 -1.13 -9.25 2.38
CA GLU A 530 -0.08 -10.08 1.79
C GLU A 530 -0.58 -11.52 1.54
N MET A 531 -1.34 -12.10 2.47
CA MET A 531 -1.97 -13.41 2.29
C MET A 531 -3.03 -13.41 1.17
N LYS A 532 -3.94 -12.42 1.17
CA LYS A 532 -4.94 -12.28 0.10
C LYS A 532 -4.27 -12.14 -1.27
N PHE A 533 -3.21 -11.35 -1.33
CA PHE A 533 -2.44 -11.12 -2.55
C PHE A 533 -1.76 -12.40 -3.03
N GLY A 534 -1.08 -13.13 -2.14
CA GLY A 534 -0.46 -14.42 -2.47
C GLY A 534 -1.45 -15.45 -2.99
N LEU A 535 -2.62 -15.57 -2.33
CA LEU A 535 -3.69 -16.46 -2.78
C LEU A 535 -4.21 -16.10 -4.18
N SER A 536 -4.37 -14.81 -4.48
CA SER A 536 -4.80 -14.38 -5.82
C SER A 536 -3.77 -14.69 -6.90
N LEU A 537 -2.47 -14.63 -6.60
CA LEU A 537 -1.42 -15.02 -7.55
C LEU A 537 -1.43 -16.53 -7.82
N VAL A 538 -1.63 -17.35 -6.78
CA VAL A 538 -1.79 -18.81 -6.90
C VAL A 538 -3.00 -19.15 -7.78
N LEU A 539 -4.14 -18.51 -7.52
CA LEU A 539 -5.36 -18.67 -8.32
C LEU A 539 -5.16 -18.25 -9.77
N SER A 540 -4.55 -17.09 -10.00
CA SER A 540 -4.26 -16.61 -11.34
C SER A 540 -3.38 -17.58 -12.12
N SER A 541 -2.35 -18.14 -11.48
CA SER A 541 -1.48 -19.14 -12.12
C SER A 541 -2.25 -20.42 -12.45
N THR A 542 -3.20 -20.82 -11.60
CA THR A 542 -4.03 -22.01 -11.82
C THR A 542 -5.02 -21.80 -12.97
N LEU A 543 -5.65 -20.63 -13.03
CA LEU A 543 -6.53 -20.22 -14.13
C LEU A 543 -5.76 -20.12 -15.44
N GLU A 544 -4.57 -19.53 -15.41
CA GLU A 544 -3.66 -19.45 -16.55
C GLU A 544 -3.33 -20.84 -17.10
N LYS A 545 -2.94 -21.79 -16.22
CA LYS A 545 -2.66 -23.19 -16.59
C LYS A 545 -3.87 -23.84 -17.27
N GLU A 546 -5.06 -23.67 -16.71
CA GLU A 546 -6.29 -24.22 -17.29
C GLU A 546 -6.61 -23.60 -18.66
N TYR A 547 -6.46 -22.28 -18.79
CA TYR A 547 -6.68 -21.59 -20.04
C TYR A 547 -5.71 -22.05 -21.13
N LEU A 548 -4.43 -22.14 -20.79
CA LEU A 548 -3.39 -22.64 -21.69
C LEU A 548 -3.63 -24.09 -22.13
N ARG A 549 -4.12 -24.94 -21.21
CA ARG A 549 -4.58 -26.30 -21.53
C ARG A 549 -5.70 -26.30 -22.58
N LYS A 550 -6.68 -25.40 -22.46
CA LYS A 550 -7.79 -25.26 -23.43
C LYS A 550 -7.33 -24.72 -24.78
N VAL A 551 -6.38 -23.77 -24.81
CA VAL A 551 -5.82 -23.19 -26.04
C VAL A 551 -4.82 -24.15 -26.73
N GLY A 552 -4.26 -25.10 -25.98
CA GLY A 552 -3.25 -26.04 -26.47
C GLY A 552 -1.90 -25.37 -26.72
N HIS A 553 -1.56 -24.36 -25.93
CA HIS A 553 -0.28 -23.64 -25.98
C HIS A 553 0.39 -23.64 -24.61
N GLU A 554 1.72 -23.63 -24.59
CA GLU A 554 2.50 -23.72 -23.34
C GLU A 554 2.89 -22.35 -22.74
N ASN A 555 2.76 -21.25 -23.50
CA ASN A 555 3.28 -19.95 -23.08
C ASN A 555 2.26 -18.82 -23.29
N ILE A 556 1.78 -18.23 -22.19
CA ILE A 556 0.87 -17.08 -22.21
C ILE A 556 1.50 -15.85 -22.85
N ASN A 557 2.83 -15.69 -22.78
CA ASN A 557 3.50 -14.51 -23.31
C ASN A 557 3.34 -14.43 -24.82
N LEU A 558 3.32 -15.56 -25.53
CA LEU A 558 3.04 -15.58 -26.98
C LEU A 558 1.62 -15.12 -27.31
N ILE A 559 0.65 -15.47 -26.47
CA ILE A 559 -0.75 -15.04 -26.60
C ILE A 559 -0.85 -13.53 -26.34
N MET A 560 -0.22 -13.06 -25.27
CA MET A 560 -0.22 -11.65 -24.88
C MET A 560 0.55 -10.77 -25.87
N GLU A 561 1.68 -11.21 -26.40
CA GLU A 561 2.41 -10.53 -27.47
C GLU A 561 1.55 -10.42 -28.73
N MET A 562 0.82 -11.47 -29.08
CA MET A 562 -0.09 -11.44 -30.24
C MET A 562 -1.25 -10.46 -30.00
N ILE A 563 -1.88 -10.48 -28.83
CA ILE A 563 -2.93 -9.52 -28.45
C ILE A 563 -2.36 -8.10 -28.47
N TYR A 564 -1.16 -7.89 -27.91
CA TYR A 564 -0.49 -6.61 -27.91
C TYR A 564 -0.22 -6.10 -29.32
N VAL A 565 0.25 -6.97 -30.22
CA VAL A 565 0.46 -6.65 -31.64
C VAL A 565 -0.86 -6.26 -32.32
N LEU A 566 -1.96 -6.96 -32.03
CA LEU A 566 -3.28 -6.66 -32.59
C LEU A 566 -3.87 -5.36 -32.05
N MET A 567 -3.68 -5.09 -30.75
CA MET A 567 -4.16 -3.87 -30.09
C MET A 567 -3.24 -2.67 -30.33
N ARG A 568 -2.05 -2.88 -30.90
CA ARG A 568 -1.12 -1.80 -31.20
C ARG A 568 -1.76 -0.90 -32.24
N PHE A 569 -1.98 0.36 -31.85
CA PHE A 569 -2.47 1.39 -32.75
C PHE A 569 -1.63 1.38 -34.03
N PRO A 570 -2.22 1.40 -35.24
CA PRO A 570 -1.47 1.44 -36.48
C PRO A 570 -0.72 2.77 -36.55
N ARG A 571 0.50 2.79 -36.00
CA ARG A 571 1.47 3.79 -36.39
C ARG A 571 1.90 3.38 -37.78
N ALA A 572 1.24 3.98 -38.77
CA ALA A 572 1.67 3.91 -40.15
C ALA A 572 3.19 3.96 -40.19
N ALA A 573 3.79 3.06 -40.95
CA ALA A 573 5.22 2.98 -41.20
C ALA A 573 5.77 4.32 -41.71
N SER A 574 6.03 5.26 -40.80
CA SER A 574 6.77 6.49 -41.03
C SER A 574 7.13 7.08 -39.68
N CYS A 575 8.33 6.79 -39.20
CA CYS A 575 8.95 7.56 -38.15
C CYS A 575 9.33 8.94 -38.73
N LYS A 576 8.37 9.87 -38.78
CA LYS A 576 8.69 11.30 -38.69
C LYS A 576 8.40 11.68 -37.26
N PHE A 577 9.45 11.93 -36.50
CA PHE A 577 9.36 12.49 -35.16
C PHE A 577 8.46 13.72 -35.21
N ILE A 578 7.25 13.61 -34.67
CA ILE A 578 6.46 14.79 -34.33
C ILE A 578 7.10 15.30 -33.03
N SER A 579 8.00 16.27 -33.17
CA SER A 579 8.45 17.06 -32.02
C SER A 579 7.25 17.92 -31.59
N VAL A 580 6.55 17.48 -30.56
CA VAL A 580 5.64 18.36 -29.83
C VAL A 580 6.53 19.08 -28.82
N GLU A 581 6.74 20.38 -29.01
CA GLU A 581 7.27 21.22 -27.93
C GLU A 581 6.25 21.23 -26.80
N TYR A 582 6.50 20.43 -25.77
CA TYR A 582 5.72 20.44 -24.55
C TYR A 582 6.44 21.31 -23.53
N VAL A 583 5.78 22.38 -23.10
CA VAL A 583 6.28 23.26 -22.04
C VAL A 583 6.12 22.53 -20.71
N GLY A 584 7.22 22.05 -20.15
CA GLY A 584 7.37 21.78 -18.72
C GLY A 584 6.94 20.40 -18.22
N LEU A 585 7.69 19.36 -18.58
CA LEU A 585 7.99 18.15 -17.78
C LEU A 585 8.75 17.19 -18.71
N ASP A 586 10.06 17.04 -18.52
CA ASP A 586 10.87 16.04 -19.23
C ASP A 586 10.48 14.64 -18.73
N LEU A 587 9.34 14.11 -19.20
CA LEU A 587 9.06 12.68 -19.17
C LEU A 587 9.78 12.04 -20.35
N HIS A 588 10.91 11.40 -20.10
CA HIS A 588 11.52 10.52 -21.10
C HIS A 588 10.52 9.39 -21.44
N PRO A 589 10.09 9.23 -22.71
CA PRO A 589 9.33 8.06 -23.11
C PRO A 589 10.23 6.83 -22.98
N SER A 590 9.90 5.88 -22.10
CA SER A 590 10.69 4.66 -21.88
C SER A 590 10.58 3.62 -23.00
N TYR A 591 10.00 4.00 -24.15
CA TYR A 591 9.85 3.13 -25.31
C TYR A 591 11.20 2.91 -26.02
N LYS A 592 11.94 1.87 -25.62
CA LYS A 592 12.87 1.21 -26.54
C LYS A 592 12.03 0.45 -27.56
N LEU A 593 11.97 0.97 -28.79
CA LEU A 593 11.46 0.22 -29.93
C LEU A 593 12.49 -0.86 -30.30
N ASP A 594 12.33 -2.07 -29.79
CA ASP A 594 12.88 -3.24 -30.48
C ASP A 594 11.97 -3.58 -31.65
N PHE A 595 12.39 -3.17 -32.84
CA PHE A 595 11.83 -3.65 -34.08
C PHE A 595 12.35 -5.07 -34.34
N GLY A 596 11.70 -6.08 -33.74
CA GLY A 596 11.83 -7.45 -34.19
C GLY A 596 11.33 -7.54 -35.64
N THR A 597 12.21 -7.89 -36.56
CA THR A 597 11.96 -7.83 -38.02
C THR A 597 11.09 -8.98 -38.54
N ASP A 598 10.67 -9.90 -37.67
CA ASP A 598 9.88 -11.08 -38.02
C ASP A 598 8.41 -10.91 -37.61
N PHE A 599 7.65 -10.20 -38.45
CA PHE A 599 6.20 -10.13 -38.38
C PHE A 599 5.57 -11.45 -38.86
N HIS A 600 5.30 -12.38 -37.94
CA HIS A 600 4.45 -13.55 -38.22
C HIS A 600 3.31 -13.65 -37.19
N LEU A 601 2.12 -13.17 -37.58
CA LEU A 601 0.88 -13.48 -36.86
C LEU A 601 0.59 -14.98 -37.00
N ASN A 602 0.56 -15.69 -35.86
CA ASN A 602 0.20 -17.11 -35.85
C ASN A 602 -1.31 -17.28 -36.06
N MET A 603 -1.69 -17.49 -37.32
CA MET A 603 -3.09 -17.64 -37.72
C MET A 603 -3.78 -18.88 -37.12
N ASP A 604 -3.03 -19.92 -36.73
CA ASP A 604 -3.59 -21.09 -36.04
C ASP A 604 -4.00 -20.74 -34.61
N LEU A 605 -3.12 -20.04 -33.88
CA LEU A 605 -3.42 -19.53 -32.54
C LEU A 605 -4.64 -18.59 -32.57
N MET A 606 -4.72 -17.68 -33.54
CA MET A 606 -5.90 -16.80 -33.73
C MET A 606 -7.19 -17.59 -33.95
N LYS A 607 -7.17 -18.62 -34.81
CA LYS A 607 -8.36 -19.47 -35.03
C LYS A 607 -8.78 -20.18 -33.75
N ARG A 608 -7.84 -20.68 -32.94
CA ARG A 608 -8.14 -21.33 -31.65
C ARG A 608 -8.74 -20.35 -30.65
N LEU A 609 -8.19 -19.15 -30.51
CA LEU A 609 -8.75 -18.10 -29.64
C LEU A 609 -10.16 -17.69 -30.08
N VAL A 610 -10.39 -17.51 -31.38
CA VAL A 610 -11.71 -17.21 -31.93
C VAL A 610 -12.68 -18.36 -31.70
N THR A 611 -12.24 -19.61 -31.85
CA THR A 611 -13.08 -20.80 -31.60
C THR A 611 -13.49 -20.89 -30.12
N LEU A 612 -12.56 -20.61 -29.20
CA LEU A 612 -12.85 -20.52 -27.77
C LEU A 612 -13.85 -19.39 -27.48
N SER A 613 -13.70 -18.21 -28.09
CA SER A 613 -14.71 -17.14 -27.95
C SER A 613 -16.06 -17.48 -28.58
N SER A 614 -16.08 -18.28 -29.65
CA SER A 614 -17.34 -18.63 -30.33
C SER A 614 -18.11 -19.72 -29.62
N VAL A 615 -17.43 -20.71 -29.02
CA VAL A 615 -18.07 -21.73 -28.15
C VAL A 615 -18.74 -21.05 -26.95
N VAL A 616 -18.12 -19.99 -26.43
CA VAL A 616 -18.68 -19.12 -25.37
C VAL A 616 -19.91 -18.34 -25.86
N SER A 617 -20.06 -18.08 -27.16
CA SER A 617 -21.20 -17.32 -27.72
C SER A 617 -22.37 -18.18 -28.21
N THR A 618 -22.18 -19.49 -28.39
CA THR A 618 -23.17 -20.41 -28.99
C THR A 618 -24.14 -21.06 -28.01
N ASP A 619 -23.96 -20.87 -26.70
CA ASP A 619 -24.89 -21.32 -25.65
C ASP A 619 -25.94 -20.24 -25.28
N LYS A 620 -26.20 -19.28 -26.18
CA LYS A 620 -27.27 -18.28 -26.05
C LYS A 620 -28.67 -18.81 -26.37
#